data_AF-A0A1H5R3M5-F1
#
_entry.id   AF-A0A1H5R3M5-F1
#
_cell.length_a   1.000
_cell.length_b   1.000
_cell.length_c   1.000
_cell.angle_alpha   90.00
_cell.angle_beta   90.00
_cell.angle_gamma   90.00
#
_symmetry.space_group_name_H-M   'P 1'
#
loop_
_entity.id
_entity.type
_entity.pdbx_description
1 polymer ?
#
loop_
_entity_poly.entity_id
_entity_poly.type
_entity_poly.pdbx_seq_one_letter_code
_entity_poly.pdbx_strand_id
1 'polypeptide(L)'
;MRNLRKHWMVTADRDGEALPTTVVAKWRWYKKGARRDRLRYGVVEVVALTGSAAIPVAAAAHLDSVVIAALGAVVLVATGIRTTFGMHQNWVEHSQIGYAIEREAALFLHSAPPYEGEDAVRVLVARVETLAEEGGQQWARRRITFERDQTDERARNTAVK
;
A
#
# COMPACT_ATOMS: atom_id res chain seq x y z
N MET A 1 -16.49 -4.16 -9.77
CA MET A 1 -15.09 -4.64 -9.92
C MET A 1 -14.57 -4.22 -11.29
N ARG A 2 -13.50 -3.41 -11.37
CA ARG A 2 -12.94 -2.97 -12.66
C ARG A 2 -12.13 -4.13 -13.25
N ASN A 3 -12.59 -4.71 -14.36
CA ASN A 3 -11.93 -5.84 -15.00
C ASN A 3 -10.56 -5.37 -15.54
N LEU A 4 -9.47 -5.78 -14.88
CA LEU A 4 -8.10 -5.41 -15.25
C LEU A 4 -7.72 -5.81 -16.70
N ARG A 5 -8.43 -6.78 -17.30
CA ARG A 5 -8.23 -7.18 -18.70
C ARG A 5 -8.83 -6.18 -19.70
N LYS A 6 -9.83 -5.40 -19.29
CA LYS A 6 -10.46 -4.34 -20.10
C LYS A 6 -9.90 -2.95 -19.78
N HIS A 7 -8.81 -2.89 -19.00
CA HIS A 7 -8.20 -1.61 -18.65
C HIS A 7 -7.41 -1.08 -19.83
N TRP A 8 -7.44 0.23 -20.05
CA TRP A 8 -6.77 0.89 -21.18
C TRP A 8 -5.28 0.55 -21.25
N MET A 9 -4.61 0.32 -20.13
CA MET A 9 -3.22 -0.16 -20.10
C MET A 9 -2.97 -1.53 -20.77
N VAL A 10 -4.02 -2.31 -21.04
CA VAL A 10 -3.91 -3.62 -21.71
C VAL A 10 -4.46 -3.55 -23.14
N THR A 11 -5.31 -2.57 -23.44
CA THR A 11 -6.01 -2.47 -24.72
C THR A 11 -5.54 -1.32 -25.59
N ALA A 12 -4.79 -0.37 -25.03
CA ALA A 12 -4.26 0.77 -25.77
C ALA A 12 -2.97 0.36 -26.49
N ASP A 13 -2.88 0.79 -27.74
CA ASP A 13 -1.67 0.69 -28.57
C ASP A 13 -1.21 2.10 -28.97
N ARG A 14 0.07 2.20 -29.28
CA ARG A 14 0.70 3.35 -29.93
C ARG A 14 1.04 2.90 -31.34
N ASP A 15 0.35 3.42 -32.36
CA ASP A 15 0.63 3.11 -33.77
C ASP A 15 0.64 1.60 -34.08
N GLY A 16 -0.19 0.81 -33.39
CA GLY A 16 -0.22 -0.66 -33.49
C GLY A 16 0.76 -1.40 -32.58
N GLU A 17 1.65 -0.71 -31.87
CA GLU A 17 2.52 -1.30 -30.85
C GLU A 17 1.89 -1.23 -29.45
N ALA A 18 1.69 -2.40 -28.85
CA ALA A 18 1.21 -2.51 -27.49
C ALA A 18 2.30 -2.13 -26.46
N LEU A 19 1.87 -1.72 -25.27
CA LEU A 19 2.79 -1.47 -24.14
C LEU A 19 3.65 -2.71 -23.84
N PRO A 20 4.93 -2.53 -23.47
CA PRO A 20 5.81 -3.63 -23.10
C PRO A 20 5.20 -4.49 -21.99
N THR A 21 5.31 -5.82 -22.15
CA THR A 21 4.72 -6.80 -21.22
C THR A 21 5.26 -6.67 -19.80
N THR A 22 6.52 -6.26 -19.65
CA THR A 22 7.18 -6.01 -18.35
C THR A 22 6.51 -4.88 -17.58
N VAL A 23 6.19 -3.77 -18.26
CA VAL A 23 5.50 -2.61 -17.66
C VAL A 23 4.10 -2.98 -17.22
N VAL A 24 3.35 -3.69 -18.07
CA VAL A 24 1.98 -4.15 -17.75
C VAL A 24 1.97 -5.15 -16.58
N ALA A 25 2.96 -6.06 -16.52
CA ALA A 25 3.11 -7.00 -15.43
C ALA A 25 3.38 -6.31 -14.09
N LYS A 26 4.29 -5.33 -14.05
CA LYS A 26 4.58 -4.53 -12.86
C LYS A 26 3.36 -3.74 -12.38
N TRP A 27 2.69 -3.05 -13.28
CA TRP A 27 1.46 -2.33 -12.94
C TRP A 27 0.39 -3.24 -12.30
N ARG A 28 0.16 -4.43 -12.87
CA ARG A 28 -0.79 -5.41 -12.30
C ARG A 28 -0.37 -5.85 -10.88
N TRP A 29 0.92 -6.04 -10.64
CA TRP A 29 1.43 -6.41 -9.33
C TRP A 29 1.14 -5.31 -8.30
N TYR A 30 1.47 -4.05 -8.60
CA TYR A 30 1.20 -2.91 -7.73
C TYR A 30 -0.29 -2.68 -7.48
N LYS A 31 -1.14 -2.75 -8.51
CA LYS A 31 -2.61 -2.63 -8.35
C LYS A 31 -3.21 -3.75 -7.50
N LYS A 32 -2.69 -4.97 -7.63
CA LYS A 32 -3.13 -6.12 -6.82
C LYS A 32 -2.67 -6.00 -5.37
N GLY A 33 -1.46 -5.51 -5.14
CA GLY A 33 -0.92 -5.18 -3.81
C GLY A 33 -1.78 -4.12 -3.10
N ALA A 34 -1.97 -2.97 -3.75
CA ALA A 34 -2.78 -1.86 -3.22
C ALA A 34 -4.20 -2.31 -2.84
N ARG A 35 -4.85 -3.16 -3.64
CA ARG A 35 -6.19 -3.68 -3.33
C ARG A 35 -6.22 -4.58 -2.09
N ARG A 36 -5.22 -5.45 -1.93
CA ARG A 36 -5.12 -6.35 -0.76
C ARG A 36 -4.90 -5.56 0.51
N ASP A 37 -4.03 -4.56 0.45
CA ASP A 37 -3.71 -3.72 1.61
C ASP A 37 -4.92 -2.87 2.03
N ARG A 38 -5.65 -2.30 1.07
CA ARG A 38 -6.91 -1.57 1.33
C ARG A 38 -7.98 -2.44 1.98
N LEU A 39 -8.16 -3.68 1.50
CA LEU A 39 -9.15 -4.61 2.06
C LEU A 39 -8.78 -5.04 3.48
N ARG A 40 -7.51 -5.39 3.72
CA ARG A 40 -7.00 -5.76 5.05
C ARG A 40 -7.16 -4.60 6.03
N TYR A 41 -6.75 -3.40 5.62
CA TYR A 41 -6.92 -2.19 6.43
C TYR A 41 -8.39 -1.93 6.74
N GLY A 42 -9.26 -1.96 5.74
CA GLY A 42 -10.69 -1.72 5.93
C GLY A 42 -11.35 -2.73 6.87
N VAL A 43 -10.99 -4.01 6.79
CA VAL A 43 -11.50 -5.03 7.71
C VAL A 43 -11.02 -4.79 9.15
N VAL A 44 -9.74 -4.49 9.35
CA VAL A 44 -9.18 -4.19 10.68
C VAL A 44 -9.82 -2.93 11.27
N GLU A 45 -9.99 -1.88 10.49
CA GLU A 45 -10.63 -0.62 10.91
C GLU A 45 -12.08 -0.85 11.35
N VAL A 46 -12.85 -1.60 10.55
CA VAL A 46 -14.25 -1.91 10.87
C VAL A 46 -14.33 -2.74 12.15
N VAL A 47 -13.50 -3.76 12.31
CA VAL A 47 -13.47 -4.57 13.54
C VAL A 47 -13.10 -3.73 14.76
N ALA A 48 -12.11 -2.84 14.64
CA ALA A 48 -11.71 -1.96 15.74
C ALA A 48 -12.84 -0.99 16.12
N LEU A 49 -13.51 -0.38 15.13
CA LEU A 49 -14.62 0.55 15.36
C LEU A 49 -15.83 -0.16 15.97
N THR A 50 -16.23 -1.31 15.40
CA THR A 50 -17.38 -2.07 15.91
C THR A 50 -17.09 -2.63 17.30
N GLY A 51 -15.87 -3.13 17.54
CA GLY A 51 -15.43 -3.56 18.87
C GLY A 51 -15.45 -2.42 19.89
N SER A 52 -14.94 -1.24 19.52
CA SER A 52 -14.92 -0.07 20.39
C SER A 52 -16.33 0.45 20.70
N ALA A 53 -17.26 0.38 19.75
CA ALA A 53 -18.65 0.74 19.95
C ALA A 53 -19.44 -0.32 20.76
N ALA A 54 -19.03 -1.58 20.68
CA ALA A 54 -19.65 -2.66 21.44
C ALA A 54 -19.31 -2.62 22.95
N ILE A 55 -18.17 -2.05 23.35
CA ILE A 55 -17.77 -1.91 24.75
C ILE A 55 -18.80 -1.13 25.60
N PRO A 56 -19.19 0.12 25.25
CA PRO A 56 -20.18 0.86 26.03
C PRO A 56 -21.58 0.22 25.98
N VAL A 57 -21.96 -0.43 24.87
CA VAL A 57 -23.22 -1.18 24.77
C VAL A 57 -23.21 -2.39 25.70
N ALA A 58 -22.09 -3.12 25.77
CA ALA A 58 -21.94 -4.26 26.65
C ALA A 58 -21.98 -3.84 28.13
N ALA A 59 -21.34 -2.72 28.45
CA ALA A 59 -21.39 -2.12 29.78
C ALA A 59 -22.81 -1.69 30.16
N ALA A 60 -23.55 -1.05 29.24
CA ALA A 60 -24.93 -0.63 29.47
C ALA A 60 -25.92 -1.82 29.61
N ALA A 61 -25.63 -2.95 28.97
CA ALA A 61 -26.42 -4.17 29.08
C ALA A 61 -26.07 -5.04 30.32
N HIS A 62 -25.19 -4.56 31.20
CA HIS A 62 -24.71 -5.31 32.38
C HIS A 62 -24.15 -6.71 32.06
N LEU A 63 -23.51 -6.85 30.90
CA LEU A 63 -22.82 -8.08 30.52
C LEU A 63 -21.63 -8.35 31.45
N ASP A 64 -21.25 -9.62 31.52
CA ASP A 64 -20.13 -10.06 32.36
C ASP A 64 -18.83 -9.32 31.99
N SER A 65 -18.09 -8.95 33.03
CA SER A 65 -16.79 -8.27 32.96
C SER A 65 -15.80 -8.95 32.02
N VAL A 66 -15.85 -10.29 31.92
CA VAL A 66 -15.01 -11.08 31.00
C VAL A 66 -15.30 -10.75 29.54
N VAL A 67 -16.56 -10.49 29.17
CA VAL A 67 -16.96 -10.13 27.80
C VAL A 67 -16.46 -8.73 27.45
N ILE A 68 -16.58 -7.78 28.37
CA ILE A 68 -16.09 -6.40 28.19
C ILE A 68 -14.57 -6.39 28.03
N ALA A 69 -13.85 -7.17 28.88
CA ALA A 69 -12.41 -7.31 28.79
C ALA A 69 -11.96 -7.96 27.46
N ALA A 70 -12.68 -8.99 26.99
CA ALA A 70 -12.41 -9.63 25.70
C ALA A 70 -12.58 -8.65 24.52
N LEU A 71 -13.64 -7.83 24.53
CA LEU A 71 -13.85 -6.80 23.51
C LEU A 71 -12.71 -5.76 23.52
N GLY A 72 -12.29 -5.30 24.70
CA GLY A 72 -11.16 -4.39 24.85
C GLY A 72 -9.85 -4.98 24.30
N ALA A 73 -9.57 -6.26 24.60
CA ALA A 73 -8.39 -6.96 24.10
C ALA A 73 -8.40 -7.08 22.56
N VAL A 74 -9.55 -7.40 21.96
CA VAL A 74 -9.69 -7.47 20.49
C VAL A 74 -9.43 -6.11 19.84
N VAL A 75 -9.97 -5.03 20.41
CA VAL A 75 -9.73 -3.66 19.92
C VAL A 75 -8.26 -3.28 20.04
N LEU A 76 -7.61 -3.61 21.16
CA LEU A 76 -6.19 -3.32 21.37
C LEU A 76 -5.31 -4.07 20.35
N VAL A 77 -5.57 -5.36 20.15
CA VAL A 77 -4.83 -6.17 19.16
C VAL A 77 -5.06 -5.63 17.74
N ALA A 78 -6.29 -5.31 17.37
CA ALA A 78 -6.60 -4.71 16.07
C ALA A 78 -5.88 -3.37 15.87
N THR A 79 -5.84 -2.55 16.91
CA THR A 79 -5.14 -1.25 16.90
C THR A 79 -3.63 -1.43 16.79
N GLY A 80 -3.04 -2.38 17.53
CA GLY A 80 -1.63 -2.73 17.44
C GLY A 80 -1.24 -3.23 16.05
N ILE A 81 -2.05 -4.12 15.45
CA ILE A 81 -1.85 -4.56 14.06
C ILE A 81 -1.89 -3.35 13.11
N ARG A 82 -2.85 -2.44 13.28
CA ARG A 82 -2.94 -1.23 12.44
C ARG A 82 -1.68 -0.38 12.53
N THR A 83 -1.20 -0.10 13.73
CA THR A 83 -0.04 0.78 13.96
C THR A 83 1.27 0.12 13.54
N THR A 84 1.50 -1.14 13.94
CA THR A 84 2.73 -1.88 13.65
C THR A 84 2.94 -2.11 12.16
N PHE A 85 1.88 -2.43 11.40
CA PHE A 85 2.03 -2.73 9.98
C PHE A 85 2.01 -1.49 9.07
N GLY A 86 1.77 -0.28 9.62
CA GLY A 86 1.73 0.95 8.83
C GLY A 86 0.84 0.81 7.58
N MET A 87 -0.24 0.03 7.69
CA MET A 87 -1.00 -0.49 6.54
C MET A 87 -1.53 0.64 5.64
N HIS A 88 -1.82 1.80 6.24
CA HIS A 88 -2.25 2.98 5.51
C HIS A 88 -1.15 3.53 4.59
N GLN A 89 0.07 3.68 5.12
CA GLN A 89 1.23 4.19 4.37
C GLN A 89 1.58 3.26 3.20
N ASN A 90 1.58 1.94 3.45
CA ASN A 90 1.85 0.94 2.40
C ASN A 90 0.84 1.00 1.27
N TRP A 91 -0.45 1.14 1.57
CA TRP A 91 -1.48 1.23 0.56
C TRP A 91 -1.37 2.51 -0.29
N VAL A 92 -1.11 3.65 0.35
CA VAL A 92 -0.96 4.94 -0.33
C VAL A 92 0.23 4.92 -1.28
N GLU A 93 1.38 4.42 -0.81
CA GLU A 93 2.62 4.34 -1.59
C GLU A 93 2.49 3.39 -2.79
N HIS A 94 1.92 2.19 -2.59
CA HIS A 94 1.62 1.27 -3.68
C HIS A 94 0.65 1.86 -4.71
N SER A 95 -0.33 2.65 -4.26
CA SER A 95 -1.29 3.30 -5.14
C SER A 95 -0.64 4.44 -5.94
N GLN A 96 0.23 5.23 -5.31
CA GLN A 96 0.97 6.32 -5.96
C GLN A 96 1.91 5.78 -7.05
N ILE A 97 2.66 4.71 -6.78
CA ILE A 97 3.52 4.06 -7.79
C ILE A 97 2.68 3.55 -8.96
N GLY A 98 1.52 2.93 -8.67
CA GLY A 98 0.58 2.49 -9.70
C GLY A 98 0.06 3.63 -10.58
N TYR A 99 -0.26 4.79 -10.00
CA TYR A 99 -0.67 5.98 -10.74
C TYR A 99 0.49 6.62 -11.51
N ALA A 100 1.72 6.60 -10.99
CA ALA A 100 2.89 7.08 -11.69
C ALA A 100 3.16 6.24 -12.95
N ILE A 101 3.08 4.91 -12.85
CA ILE A 101 3.20 4.02 -14.02
C ILE A 101 2.07 4.27 -15.03
N GLU A 102 0.84 4.47 -14.57
CA GLU A 102 -0.29 4.86 -15.45
C GLU A 102 -0.01 6.19 -16.16
N ARG A 103 0.55 7.18 -15.48
CA ARG A 103 0.91 8.47 -16.08
C ARG A 103 1.99 8.32 -17.16
N GLU A 104 3.06 7.58 -16.87
CA GLU A 104 4.14 7.35 -17.85
C GLU A 104 3.64 6.58 -19.07
N ALA A 105 2.77 5.57 -18.87
CA ALA A 105 2.15 4.84 -19.96
C ALA A 105 1.26 5.73 -20.84
N ALA A 106 0.52 6.67 -20.24
CA ALA A 106 -0.30 7.63 -20.98
C ALA A 106 0.56 8.60 -21.81
N LEU A 107 1.66 9.10 -21.25
CA LEU A 107 2.60 9.96 -21.97
C LEU A 107 3.25 9.21 -23.15
N PHE A 108 3.63 7.95 -22.95
CA PHE A 108 4.16 7.10 -24.00
C PHE A 108 3.17 6.89 -25.15
N LEU A 109 1.90 6.61 -24.83
CA LEU A 109 0.82 6.39 -25.81
C LEU A 109 0.54 7.62 -26.67
N HIS A 110 0.67 8.82 -26.10
CA HIS A 110 0.43 10.07 -26.81
C HIS A 110 1.70 10.64 -27.47
N SER A 111 2.81 9.90 -27.50
CA SER A 111 4.11 10.38 -27.99
C SER A 111 4.52 11.72 -27.37
N ALA A 112 4.08 11.99 -26.14
CA ALA A 112 4.35 13.23 -25.43
C ALA A 112 5.75 13.19 -24.81
N PRO A 113 6.43 14.33 -24.58
CA PRO A 113 7.72 14.36 -23.91
C PRO A 113 7.72 13.53 -22.61
N PRO A 114 8.71 12.66 -22.36
CA PRO A 114 9.97 12.43 -23.11
C PRO A 114 9.92 11.34 -24.21
N TYR A 115 8.75 10.96 -24.72
CA TYR A 115 8.51 9.78 -25.55
C TYR A 115 8.36 10.07 -27.06
N GLU A 116 9.00 11.14 -27.54
CA GLU A 116 8.88 11.64 -28.92
C GLU A 116 9.77 10.88 -29.92
N GLY A 117 10.86 10.25 -29.47
CA GLY A 117 11.83 9.55 -30.33
C GLY A 117 11.62 8.04 -30.45
N GLU A 118 12.40 7.40 -31.32
CA GLU A 118 12.40 5.94 -31.55
C GLU A 118 12.77 5.14 -30.28
N ASP A 119 13.48 5.78 -29.36
CA ASP A 119 13.91 5.20 -28.08
C ASP A 119 12.82 5.22 -27.00
N ALA A 120 11.60 5.66 -27.32
CA ALA A 120 10.51 5.85 -26.36
C ALA A 120 10.24 4.60 -25.49
N VAL A 121 10.33 3.40 -26.07
CA VAL A 121 10.15 2.13 -25.34
C VAL A 121 11.23 1.95 -24.28
N ARG A 122 12.50 2.21 -24.63
CA ARG A 122 13.62 2.09 -23.69
C ARG A 122 13.51 3.11 -22.57
N VAL A 123 13.14 4.35 -22.90
CA VAL A 123 12.91 5.42 -21.91
C VAL A 123 11.78 5.03 -20.95
N LEU A 124 10.68 4.47 -21.46
CA LEU A 124 9.55 4.04 -20.64
C LEU A 124 9.96 2.94 -19.66
N VAL A 125 10.65 1.91 -20.15
CA VAL A 125 11.12 0.81 -19.29
C VAL A 125 12.07 1.34 -18.22
N ALA A 126 13.04 2.18 -18.58
CA ALA A 126 13.97 2.76 -17.61
C ALA A 126 13.24 3.58 -16.52
N ARG A 127 12.27 4.43 -16.91
CA ARG A 127 11.47 5.22 -15.97
C ARG A 127 10.63 4.34 -15.04
N VAL A 128 9.99 3.31 -15.57
CA VAL A 128 9.18 2.37 -14.78
C VAL A 128 10.04 1.54 -13.83
N GLU A 129 11.25 1.15 -14.23
CA GLU A 129 12.22 0.50 -13.36
C GLU A 129 12.66 1.44 -12.22
N THR A 130 13.04 2.68 -12.52
CA THR A 130 13.39 3.68 -11.49
C THR A 130 12.24 3.91 -10.51
N LEU A 131 11.00 4.04 -10.98
CA LEU A 131 9.81 4.17 -10.10
C LEU A 131 9.63 2.95 -9.19
N ALA A 132 9.93 1.74 -9.69
CA ALA A 132 9.87 0.52 -8.90
C ALA A 132 11.00 0.43 -7.86
N GLU A 133 12.22 0.86 -8.23
CA GLU A 133 13.38 0.94 -7.35
C GLU A 133 13.20 1.97 -6.24
N GLU A 134 12.73 3.17 -6.56
CA GLU A 134 12.40 4.23 -5.59
C GLU A 134 11.36 3.73 -4.58
N GLY A 135 10.33 3.03 -5.07
CA GLY A 135 9.39 2.31 -4.23
C GLY A 135 10.09 1.30 -3.32
N GLY A 136 10.94 0.42 -3.85
CA GLY A 136 11.67 -0.57 -3.04
C GLY A 136 12.58 0.05 -1.96
N GLN A 137 13.26 1.15 -2.29
CA GLN A 137 14.15 1.87 -1.37
C GLN A 137 13.38 2.56 -0.24
N GLN A 138 12.20 3.10 -0.53
CA GLN A 138 11.33 3.70 0.48
C GLN A 138 10.83 2.65 1.49
N TRP A 139 10.61 1.41 1.06
CA TRP A 139 10.29 0.28 1.94
C TRP A 139 11.47 -0.14 2.81
N ALA A 140 12.66 -0.25 2.21
CA ALA A 140 13.88 -0.61 2.93
C ALA A 140 14.23 0.43 4.00
N ARG A 141 14.16 1.72 3.66
CA ARG A 141 14.44 2.84 4.57
C ARG A 141 13.50 2.85 5.77
N ARG A 142 12.21 2.57 5.57
CA ARG A 142 11.23 2.48 6.66
C ARG A 142 11.53 1.35 7.64
N ARG A 143 11.99 0.18 7.17
CA ARG A 143 12.40 -0.91 8.09
C ARG A 143 13.60 -0.53 8.94
N ILE A 144 14.60 0.09 8.32
CA ILE A 144 15.82 0.54 9.01
C ILE A 144 15.48 1.60 10.07
N THR A 145 14.58 2.54 9.78
CA THR A 145 14.16 3.56 10.76
C THR A 145 13.42 2.94 11.95
N PHE A 146 12.51 1.99 11.72
CA PHE A 146 11.81 1.29 12.81
C PHE A 146 12.77 0.50 13.71
N GLU A 147 13.78 -0.15 13.14
CA GLU A 147 14.78 -0.90 13.91
C GLU A 147 15.67 0.04 14.74
N ARG A 148 16.01 1.22 14.22
CA ARG A 148 16.81 2.24 14.93
C ARG A 148 16.06 2.83 16.13
N ASP A 149 14.80 3.24 15.95
CA ASP A 149 13.98 3.79 17.04
C ASP A 149 13.81 2.79 18.19
N GLN A 150 13.58 1.50 17.89
CA GLN A 150 13.48 0.47 18.93
C GLN A 150 14.81 0.24 19.67
N THR A 151 15.93 0.35 18.97
CA THR A 151 17.26 0.16 19.56
C THR A 151 17.59 1.32 20.49
N ASP A 152 17.29 2.55 20.09
CA ASP A 152 17.51 3.76 20.89
C ASP A 152 16.60 3.79 22.12
N GLU A 153 15.35 3.32 22.02
CA GLU A 153 14.42 3.22 23.15
C GLU A 153 14.86 2.14 24.17
N ARG A 154 15.34 0.98 23.69
CA ARG A 154 15.91 -0.07 24.56
C ARG A 154 17.17 0.40 25.28
N ALA A 155 18.07 1.10 24.58
CA ALA A 155 19.27 1.66 25.18
C ALA A 155 18.92 2.66 26.29
N ARG A 156 17.93 3.52 26.05
CA ARG A 156 17.44 4.51 27.02
C ARG A 156 16.83 3.87 28.27
N ASN A 157 16.01 2.83 28.11
CA ASN A 157 15.41 2.10 29.24
C ASN A 157 16.43 1.31 30.08
N THR A 158 17.56 0.92 29.48
CA THR A 158 18.63 0.21 30.19
C THR A 158 19.53 1.18 30.96
N ALA A 159 19.68 2.43 30.49
CA ALA A 159 20.48 3.46 31.15
C ALA A 159 19.78 4.13 32.34
N VAL A 160 18.47 3.95 32.49
CA VAL A 160 17.65 4.54 33.57
C VAL A 160 17.47 3.55 34.76
N LYS A 161 17.89 2.29 34.60
CA LYS A 161 17.95 1.29 35.68
C LYS A 161 19.35 1.23 36.28
#